data_AF-A0A819JG20-F1
#
_entry.id   AF-A0A819JG20-F1
#
_cell.length_a   1.000
_cell.length_b   1.000
_cell.length_c   1.000
_cell.angle_alpha   90.00
_cell.angle_beta   90.00
_cell.angle_gamma   90.00
#
_symmetry.space_group_name_H-M   'P 1'
#
loop_
_entity.id
_entity.type
_entity.pdbx_description
1 polymer ?
#
loop_
_entity_poly.entity_id
_entity_poly.type
_entity_poly.pdbx_seq_one_letter_code
_entity_poly.pdbx_strand_id
1 'polypeptide(L)'
;MGNGMADFVGKTGSIDTIKNYNLYCHYVAGLVDYGLSSLFTHNQLEDKNLYLNKDLNLSQFHKDPHGQQNLECLNHMVVNSFSHLSDVIQYLRLIKHPKNFEFCAIPQLMAIATLVQLYNNPLVFTSVVRIRKGLACELMLNCSDIKQVEYYFCLFISKIEKKIPKYSNINNKHMQELINNIKQLFN
;
A
#
# COMPACT_ATOMS: atom_id res chain seq x y z
N MET A 1 -6.02 5.83 19.42
CA MET A 1 -6.92 5.92 18.25
C MET A 1 -7.89 7.08 18.37
N GLY A 2 -8.88 7.05 19.27
CA GLY A 2 -9.91 8.11 19.38
C GLY A 2 -9.36 9.53 19.54
N ASN A 3 -8.37 9.74 20.41
CA ASN A 3 -7.74 11.06 20.58
C ASN A 3 -7.05 11.55 19.30
N GLY A 4 -6.25 10.68 18.67
CA GLY A 4 -5.57 11.01 17.42
C GLY A 4 -6.54 11.26 16.26
N MET A 5 -7.71 10.63 16.23
CA MET A 5 -8.76 10.95 15.26
C MET A 5 -9.38 12.34 15.53
N ALA A 6 -9.56 12.71 16.80
CA ALA A 6 -10.12 14.01 17.19
C ALA A 6 -9.23 15.19 16.74
N ASP A 7 -7.91 15.02 16.72
CA ASP A 7 -6.95 16.03 16.25
C ASP A 7 -7.15 16.40 14.76
N PHE A 8 -7.79 15.52 13.97
CA PHE A 8 -8.08 15.74 12.55
C PHE A 8 -9.55 16.11 12.27
N VAL A 9 -10.36 16.36 13.30
CA VAL A 9 -11.76 16.82 13.16
C VAL A 9 -11.82 18.35 13.16
N GLY A 10 -12.33 18.96 12.08
CA GLY A 10 -12.57 20.41 11.97
C GLY A 10 -11.60 21.16 11.05
N LYS A 11 -11.66 22.51 11.03
CA LYS A 11 -10.83 23.37 10.14
C LYS A 11 -9.33 23.35 10.43
N THR A 12 -8.91 22.82 11.58
CA THR A 12 -7.50 22.70 12.02
C THR A 12 -6.87 21.34 11.67
N GLY A 13 -7.65 20.38 11.18
CA GLY A 13 -7.24 19.01 10.90
C GLY A 13 -6.81 18.76 9.45
N SER A 14 -6.36 19.78 8.72
CA SER A 14 -6.04 19.64 7.31
C SER A 14 -4.80 18.77 7.07
N ILE A 15 -4.96 17.77 6.20
CA ILE A 15 -3.88 16.88 5.78
C ILE A 15 -3.13 17.55 4.62
N ASP A 16 -2.36 18.57 4.96
CA ASP A 16 -1.63 19.39 3.97
C ASP A 16 -0.21 18.88 3.69
N THR A 17 0.32 18.04 4.59
CA THR A 17 1.66 17.45 4.50
C THR A 17 1.57 15.94 4.65
N ILE A 18 2.55 15.20 4.15
CA ILE A 18 2.57 13.76 4.37
C ILE A 18 2.88 13.41 5.79
N LYS A 19 3.66 14.21 6.50
CA LYS A 19 3.84 13.95 7.93
C LYS A 19 2.47 13.88 8.62
N ASN A 20 1.55 14.77 8.26
CA ASN A 20 0.17 14.73 8.73
C ASN A 20 -0.62 13.56 8.13
N TYR A 21 -0.41 13.20 6.86
CA TYR A 21 -1.04 12.04 6.22
C TYR A 21 -0.62 10.72 6.88
N ASN A 22 0.69 10.48 7.03
CA ASN A 22 1.27 9.33 7.70
C ASN A 22 0.87 9.29 9.18
N LEU A 23 0.80 10.44 9.86
CA LEU A 23 0.31 10.52 11.23
C LEU A 23 -1.18 10.16 11.33
N TYR A 24 -1.99 10.67 10.40
CA TYR A 24 -3.40 10.30 10.29
C TYR A 24 -3.56 8.80 10.00
N CYS A 25 -2.87 8.27 9.00
CA CYS A 25 -2.82 6.84 8.66
C CYS A 25 -2.35 6.00 9.85
N HIS A 26 -1.34 6.46 10.58
CA HIS A 26 -0.91 5.83 11.82
C HIS A 26 -2.06 5.78 12.83
N TYR A 27 -2.78 6.87 13.05
CA TYR A 27 -3.90 6.88 14.00
C TYR A 27 -5.08 6.00 13.58
N VAL A 28 -5.43 5.95 12.29
CA VAL A 28 -6.65 5.24 11.81
C VAL A 28 -6.42 3.79 11.41
N ALA A 29 -5.21 3.44 10.95
CA ALA A 29 -4.87 2.10 10.48
C ALA A 29 -3.62 1.55 11.18
N GLY A 30 -2.54 2.34 11.28
CA GLY A 30 -1.28 1.87 11.87
C GLY A 30 -1.39 1.48 13.35
N LEU A 31 -2.27 2.11 14.14
CA LEU A 31 -2.54 1.73 15.52
C LEU A 31 -3.36 0.43 15.62
N VAL A 32 -4.18 0.12 14.61
CA VAL A 32 -4.84 -1.19 14.50
C VAL A 32 -3.77 -2.25 14.31
N ASP A 33 -2.88 -2.03 13.33
CA ASP A 33 -1.77 -2.94 13.02
C ASP A 33 -0.83 -3.09 14.24
N TYR A 34 -0.47 -1.99 14.92
CA TYR A 34 0.33 -2.03 16.15
C TYR A 34 -0.37 -2.80 17.29
N GLY A 35 -1.67 -2.62 17.46
CA GLY A 35 -2.47 -3.37 18.43
C GLY A 35 -2.49 -4.87 18.11
N LEU A 36 -2.63 -5.23 16.83
CA LEU A 36 -2.56 -6.60 16.35
C LEU A 36 -1.17 -7.22 16.52
N SER A 37 -0.10 -6.55 16.09
CA SER A 37 1.27 -7.01 16.28
C SER A 37 1.61 -7.14 17.78
N SER A 38 1.18 -6.19 18.63
CA SER A 38 1.36 -6.29 20.10
C SER A 38 0.62 -7.50 20.69
N LEU A 39 -0.59 -7.81 20.19
CA LEU A 39 -1.34 -9.01 20.57
C LEU A 39 -0.61 -10.28 20.14
N PHE A 40 -0.02 -10.31 18.95
CA PHE A 40 0.73 -11.46 18.44
C PHE A 40 2.08 -11.62 19.16
N THR A 41 2.81 -10.55 19.44
CA THR A 41 4.05 -10.57 20.24
C THR A 41 3.81 -10.99 21.69
N HIS A 42 2.70 -10.59 22.33
CA HIS A 42 2.33 -11.07 23.68
C HIS A 42 2.09 -12.58 23.74
N ASN A 43 1.66 -13.16 22.62
CA ASN A 43 1.53 -14.60 22.44
C ASN A 43 2.82 -15.28 21.93
N GLN A 44 3.96 -14.55 21.90
CA GLN A 44 5.28 -14.98 21.40
C GLN A 44 5.32 -15.33 19.91
N LEU A 45 4.49 -14.70 19.09
CA LEU A 45 4.34 -15.05 17.68
C LEU A 45 5.10 -14.15 16.69
N GLU A 46 5.67 -13.00 17.12
CA GLU A 46 6.32 -11.99 16.24
C GLU A 46 7.45 -11.16 16.92
N ASP A 47 8.35 -10.58 16.11
CA ASP A 47 9.57 -9.81 16.50
C ASP A 47 9.43 -8.27 16.30
N LYS A 48 10.32 -7.45 16.89
CA LYS A 48 9.94 -6.15 17.51
C LYS A 48 10.24 -4.80 16.82
N ASN A 49 10.70 -4.68 15.56
CA ASN A 49 11.10 -3.36 15.01
C ASN A 49 10.69 -3.12 13.54
N LEU A 50 10.22 -1.90 13.17
CA LEU A 50 10.23 -1.31 11.79
C LEU A 50 9.55 0.10 11.69
N TYR A 51 10.19 1.12 11.05
CA TYR A 51 9.57 2.37 10.47
C TYR A 51 10.55 3.20 9.58
N LEU A 52 10.05 3.92 8.52
CA LEU A 52 10.32 5.36 8.15
C LEU A 52 9.67 5.90 6.81
N ASN A 53 9.61 7.25 6.65
CA ASN A 53 8.76 8.21 5.85
C ASN A 53 9.15 8.62 4.38
N LYS A 54 8.22 9.33 3.61
CA LYS A 54 8.39 10.66 2.89
C LYS A 54 7.22 11.17 1.97
N ASP A 55 7.25 12.45 1.49
CA ASP A 55 6.17 13.50 1.37
C ASP A 55 5.12 13.64 0.19
N LEU A 56 3.90 14.25 0.43
CA LEU A 56 2.78 14.59 -0.54
C LEU A 56 1.84 15.73 -0.02
N ASN A 57 1.15 16.43 -0.95
CA ASN A 57 0.11 17.47 -0.74
C ASN A 57 -1.09 17.21 -1.70
N LEU A 58 -2.34 17.29 -1.20
CA LEU A 58 -3.55 16.71 -1.82
C LEU A 58 -4.65 17.71 -2.26
N SER A 59 -4.40 19.01 -2.25
CA SER A 59 -5.50 20.01 -2.26
C SER A 59 -6.12 20.41 -3.63
N GLN A 60 -5.98 19.64 -4.73
CA GLN A 60 -6.43 20.11 -6.08
C GLN A 60 -7.34 19.20 -6.94
N PHE A 61 -7.77 18.04 -6.47
CA PHE A 61 -8.39 17.03 -7.36
C PHE A 61 -9.80 17.34 -7.91
N HIS A 62 -10.57 18.25 -7.31
CA HIS A 62 -11.99 18.42 -7.67
C HIS A 62 -12.27 19.32 -8.89
N LYS A 63 -11.27 19.99 -9.47
CA LYS A 63 -11.48 20.99 -10.53
C LYS A 63 -11.41 20.46 -11.97
N ASP A 64 -10.74 19.34 -12.23
CA ASP A 64 -10.61 18.76 -13.57
C ASP A 64 -10.36 17.24 -13.55
N PRO A 65 -11.39 16.38 -13.68
CA PRO A 65 -11.24 14.92 -13.67
C PRO A 65 -10.36 14.36 -14.80
N HIS A 66 -10.10 15.13 -15.86
CA HIS A 66 -9.30 14.72 -17.01
C HIS A 66 -7.90 15.36 -17.02
N GLY A 67 -7.58 16.19 -16.03
CA GLY A 67 -6.30 16.86 -15.93
C GLY A 67 -5.15 15.88 -15.77
N GLN A 68 -4.12 16.01 -16.61
CA GLN A 68 -2.89 15.21 -16.53
C GLN A 68 -2.21 15.32 -15.15
N GLN A 69 -2.35 16.46 -14.48
CA GLN A 69 -1.86 16.70 -13.12
C GLN A 69 -2.50 15.77 -12.08
N ASN A 70 -3.79 15.46 -12.21
CA ASN A 70 -4.48 14.55 -11.31
C ASN A 70 -3.96 13.12 -11.47
N LEU A 71 -3.74 12.69 -12.72
CA LEU A 71 -3.16 11.38 -13.02
C LEU A 71 -1.71 11.26 -12.52
N GLU A 72 -0.91 12.31 -12.66
CA GLU A 72 0.46 12.36 -12.14
C GLU A 72 0.49 12.30 -10.62
N CYS A 73 -0.42 13.01 -9.94
CA CYS A 73 -0.54 12.95 -8.49
C CYS A 73 -1.04 11.59 -8.00
N LEU A 74 -1.99 10.96 -8.71
CA LEU A 74 -2.40 9.57 -8.45
C LEU A 74 -1.22 8.61 -8.57
N ASN A 75 -0.43 8.72 -9.64
CA ASN A 75 0.78 7.90 -9.81
C ASN A 75 1.77 8.14 -8.67
N HIS A 76 1.97 9.39 -8.25
CA HIS A 76 2.83 9.71 -7.11
C HIS A 76 2.33 9.09 -5.80
N MET A 77 1.02 9.14 -5.52
CA MET A 77 0.42 8.48 -4.35
C MET A 77 0.61 6.96 -4.38
N VAL A 78 0.41 6.34 -5.54
CA VAL A 78 0.61 4.90 -5.69
C VAL A 78 2.08 4.53 -5.49
N VAL A 79 3.02 5.31 -6.04
CA VAL A 79 4.48 5.11 -5.84
C VAL A 79 4.84 5.22 -4.35
N ASN A 80 4.28 6.21 -3.64
CA ASN A 80 4.48 6.36 -2.20
C ASN A 80 3.91 5.16 -1.42
N SER A 81 2.74 4.63 -1.79
CA SER A 81 2.25 3.39 -1.17
C SER A 81 3.14 2.18 -1.52
N PHE A 82 3.68 2.13 -2.73
CA PHE A 82 4.54 1.06 -3.21
C PHE A 82 5.86 0.95 -2.44
N SER A 83 6.38 2.05 -1.88
CA SER A 83 7.63 2.02 -1.10
C SER A 83 7.54 1.21 0.19
N HIS A 84 6.33 0.94 0.70
CA HIS A 84 6.10 0.13 1.90
C HIS A 84 6.05 -1.38 1.61
N LEU A 85 6.03 -1.82 0.34
CA LEU A 85 5.87 -3.24 0.01
C LEU A 85 7.03 -4.09 0.55
N SER A 86 8.25 -3.55 0.57
CA SER A 86 9.41 -4.23 1.17
C SER A 86 9.19 -4.54 2.65
N ASP A 87 8.66 -3.57 3.41
CA ASP A 87 8.37 -3.72 4.83
C ASP A 87 7.25 -4.73 5.05
N VAL A 88 6.22 -4.73 4.19
CA VAL A 88 5.12 -5.71 4.23
C VAL A 88 5.64 -7.13 4.05
N ILE A 89 6.52 -7.38 3.07
CA ILE A 89 7.10 -8.71 2.83
C ILE A 89 7.92 -9.15 4.04
N GLN A 90 8.74 -8.25 4.59
CA GLN A 90 9.54 -8.54 5.78
C GLN A 90 8.64 -8.87 6.98
N TYR A 91 7.59 -8.11 7.20
CA TYR A 91 6.60 -8.37 8.25
C TYR A 91 5.94 -9.75 8.09
N LEU A 92 5.45 -10.07 6.89
CA LEU A 92 4.78 -11.36 6.64
C LEU A 92 5.73 -12.56 6.86
N ARG A 93 7.03 -12.41 6.60
CA ARG A 93 8.05 -13.43 6.88
C ARG A 93 8.26 -13.71 8.37
N LEU A 94 7.91 -12.77 9.25
CA LEU A 94 8.05 -12.93 10.70
C LEU A 94 6.87 -13.70 11.34
N ILE A 95 5.73 -13.77 10.65
CA ILE A 95 4.52 -14.41 11.18
C ILE A 95 4.65 -15.93 11.10
N LYS A 96 4.70 -16.59 12.26
CA LYS A 96 4.87 -18.05 12.34
C LYS A 96 3.56 -18.83 12.29
N HIS A 97 2.47 -18.26 12.80
CA HIS A 97 1.21 -18.98 12.94
C HIS A 97 0.40 -18.93 11.62
N PRO A 98 0.05 -20.08 10.99
CA PRO A 98 -0.54 -20.12 9.65
C PRO A 98 -1.82 -19.30 9.51
N LYS A 99 -2.70 -19.31 10.51
CA LYS A 99 -3.95 -18.52 10.47
C LYS A 99 -3.74 -17.03 10.65
N ASN A 100 -2.71 -16.63 11.39
CA ASN A 100 -2.37 -15.21 11.51
C ASN A 100 -1.69 -14.74 10.23
N PHE A 101 -0.87 -15.61 9.61
CA PHE A 101 -0.29 -15.35 8.32
C PHE A 101 -1.36 -15.13 7.25
N GLU A 102 -2.31 -16.06 7.09
CA GLU A 102 -3.44 -15.92 6.17
C GLU A 102 -4.21 -14.61 6.43
N PHE A 103 -4.53 -14.32 7.70
CA PHE A 103 -5.25 -13.13 8.10
C PHE A 103 -4.52 -11.83 7.72
N CYS A 104 -3.20 -11.78 7.91
CA CYS A 104 -2.39 -10.62 7.57
C CYS A 104 -2.09 -10.54 6.08
N ALA A 105 -1.86 -11.66 5.39
CA ALA A 105 -1.39 -11.68 4.01
C ALA A 105 -2.50 -11.43 2.98
N ILE A 106 -3.73 -11.91 3.22
CA ILE A 106 -4.86 -11.70 2.31
C ILE A 106 -5.14 -10.20 2.05
N PRO A 107 -5.28 -9.34 3.08
CA PRO A 107 -5.45 -7.90 2.87
C PRO A 107 -4.29 -7.26 2.08
N GLN A 108 -3.05 -7.71 2.31
CA GLN A 108 -1.87 -7.17 1.63
C GLN A 108 -1.86 -7.51 0.13
N LEU A 109 -2.23 -8.76 -0.23
CA LEU A 109 -2.39 -9.16 -1.62
C LEU A 109 -3.52 -8.39 -2.32
N MET A 110 -4.63 -8.14 -1.63
CA MET A 110 -5.73 -7.34 -2.17
C MET A 110 -5.34 -5.87 -2.32
N ALA A 111 -4.54 -5.33 -1.40
CA ALA A 111 -4.04 -3.96 -1.45
C ALA A 111 -3.13 -3.76 -2.66
N ILE A 112 -2.10 -4.60 -2.86
CA ILE A 112 -1.22 -4.49 -4.04
C ILE A 112 -2.01 -4.69 -5.34
N ALA A 113 -2.94 -5.66 -5.40
CA ALA A 113 -3.81 -5.84 -6.56
C ALA A 113 -4.64 -4.59 -6.88
N THR A 114 -5.09 -3.87 -5.85
CA THR A 114 -5.81 -2.60 -5.99
C THR A 114 -4.86 -1.49 -6.48
N LEU A 115 -3.67 -1.34 -5.92
CA LEU A 115 -2.66 -0.37 -6.38
C LEU A 115 -2.34 -0.56 -7.87
N VAL A 116 -2.20 -1.81 -8.34
CA VAL A 116 -2.03 -2.11 -9.77
C VAL A 116 -3.20 -1.58 -10.60
N GLN A 117 -4.44 -1.65 -10.11
CA GLN A 117 -5.62 -1.17 -10.83
C GLN A 117 -5.73 0.36 -10.82
N LEU A 118 -5.24 1.02 -9.78
CA LEU A 118 -5.22 2.47 -9.65
C LEU A 118 -4.11 3.12 -10.50
N TYR A 119 -2.94 2.48 -10.59
CA TYR A 119 -1.78 3.07 -11.27
C TYR A 119 -2.05 3.37 -12.75
N ASN A 120 -1.73 4.60 -13.14
CA ASN A 120 -1.90 5.14 -14.48
C ASN A 120 -3.32 4.93 -15.05
N ASN A 121 -4.34 5.07 -14.20
CA ASN A 121 -5.74 4.82 -14.56
C ASN A 121 -6.63 6.07 -14.30
N PRO A 122 -7.03 6.81 -15.36
CA PRO A 122 -7.90 7.98 -15.20
C PRO A 122 -9.33 7.63 -14.75
N LEU A 123 -9.76 6.37 -14.88
CA LEU A 123 -11.10 5.95 -14.41
C LEU A 123 -11.27 6.08 -12.91
N VAL A 124 -10.18 6.22 -12.15
CA VAL A 124 -10.20 6.49 -10.70
C VAL A 124 -10.95 7.79 -10.38
N PHE A 125 -10.93 8.77 -11.29
CA PHE A 125 -11.58 10.06 -11.08
C PHE A 125 -13.05 10.09 -11.49
N THR A 126 -13.50 9.11 -12.28
CA THR A 126 -14.86 9.07 -12.85
C THR A 126 -15.68 7.89 -12.33
N SER A 127 -15.05 6.90 -11.71
CA SER A 127 -15.69 5.66 -11.30
C SER A 127 -14.98 4.98 -10.13
N VAL A 128 -15.68 4.07 -9.47
CA VAL A 128 -15.10 3.27 -8.39
C VAL A 128 -14.33 2.09 -8.99
N VAL A 129 -13.01 2.19 -8.95
CA VAL A 129 -12.11 1.10 -9.39
C VAL A 129 -12.02 0.05 -8.28
N ARG A 130 -12.35 -1.21 -8.61
CA ARG A 130 -12.27 -2.36 -7.69
C ARG A 130 -11.61 -3.55 -8.36
N ILE A 131 -10.96 -4.40 -7.55
CA ILE A 131 -10.59 -5.74 -8.01
C ILE A 131 -11.85 -6.59 -8.25
N ARG A 132 -11.79 -7.51 -9.21
CA ARG A 132 -12.91 -8.42 -9.49
C ARG A 132 -13.07 -9.41 -8.34
N LYS A 133 -14.31 -9.75 -8.00
CA LYS A 133 -14.61 -10.74 -6.95
C LYS A 133 -13.91 -12.08 -7.18
N GLY A 134 -13.80 -12.53 -8.44
CA GLY A 134 -13.08 -13.75 -8.77
C GLY A 134 -11.60 -13.70 -8.37
N LEU A 135 -10.91 -12.58 -8.64
CA LEU A 135 -9.53 -12.38 -8.20
C LEU A 135 -9.44 -12.32 -6.67
N ALA A 136 -10.39 -11.64 -6.01
CA ALA A 136 -10.43 -11.61 -4.55
C ALA A 136 -10.54 -13.04 -3.96
N CYS A 137 -11.45 -13.86 -4.48
CA CYS A 137 -11.59 -15.25 -4.05
C CYS A 137 -10.32 -16.07 -4.32
N GLU A 138 -9.71 -15.91 -5.49
CA GLU A 138 -8.45 -16.59 -5.83
C GLU A 138 -7.35 -16.25 -4.83
N LEU A 139 -7.16 -14.96 -4.52
CA LEU A 139 -6.16 -14.51 -3.53
C LEU A 139 -6.48 -15.05 -2.13
N MET A 140 -7.75 -15.10 -1.74
CA MET A 140 -8.14 -15.67 -0.43
C MET A 140 -7.84 -17.17 -0.31
N LEU A 141 -7.96 -17.92 -1.41
CA LEU A 141 -7.72 -19.36 -1.43
C LEU A 141 -6.23 -19.70 -1.53
N ASN A 142 -5.44 -18.87 -2.21
CA ASN A 142 -4.03 -19.13 -2.53
C ASN A 142 -3.08 -18.23 -1.72
N CYS A 143 -3.33 -18.09 -0.41
CA CYS A 143 -2.54 -17.24 0.48
C CYS A 143 -2.16 -17.97 1.78
N SER A 144 -1.79 -19.24 1.68
CA SER A 144 -1.48 -20.09 2.84
C SER A 144 -0.01 -20.08 3.28
N ASP A 145 0.90 -19.57 2.44
CA ASP A 145 2.32 -19.52 2.75
C ASP A 145 3.04 -18.36 2.04
N ILE A 146 4.26 -18.07 2.50
CA ILE A 146 5.06 -16.97 1.98
C ILE A 146 5.41 -17.11 0.50
N LYS A 147 5.63 -18.33 -0.02
CA LYS A 147 6.00 -18.52 -1.43
C LYS A 147 4.85 -18.15 -2.36
N GLN A 148 3.61 -18.48 -1.97
CA GLN A 148 2.43 -18.06 -2.72
C GLN A 148 2.26 -16.54 -2.69
N VAL A 149 2.48 -15.90 -1.54
CA VAL A 149 2.45 -14.44 -1.42
C VAL A 149 3.51 -13.80 -2.31
N GLU A 150 4.75 -14.26 -2.26
CA GLU A 150 5.87 -13.78 -3.08
C GLU A 150 5.59 -13.94 -4.58
N TYR A 151 4.98 -15.07 -4.98
CA TYR A 151 4.52 -15.29 -6.36
C TYR A 151 3.51 -14.21 -6.79
N TYR A 152 2.47 -13.95 -5.99
CA TYR A 152 1.47 -12.93 -6.33
C TYR A 152 2.06 -11.52 -6.31
N PHE A 153 2.96 -11.21 -5.36
CA PHE A 153 3.69 -9.95 -5.36
C PHE A 153 4.48 -9.77 -6.67
N CYS A 154 5.28 -10.77 -7.09
CA CYS A 154 6.00 -10.76 -8.36
C CYS A 154 5.05 -10.59 -9.56
N LEU A 155 3.89 -11.26 -9.55
CA LEU A 155 2.88 -11.15 -10.61
C LEU A 155 2.33 -9.72 -10.69
N PHE A 156 1.98 -9.11 -9.56
CA PHE A 156 1.43 -7.75 -9.51
C PHE A 156 2.48 -6.68 -9.83
N ILE A 157 3.72 -6.86 -9.37
CA ILE A 157 4.87 -6.03 -9.73
C ILE A 157 5.09 -6.07 -11.25
N SER A 158 5.07 -7.25 -11.85
CA SER A 158 5.21 -7.40 -13.31
C SER A 158 4.04 -6.75 -14.08
N LYS A 159 2.85 -6.71 -13.48
CA LYS A 159 1.68 -6.04 -14.07
C LYS A 159 1.78 -4.51 -13.99
N ILE A 160 2.24 -3.95 -12.86
CA ILE A 160 2.39 -2.49 -12.73
C ILE A 160 3.56 -1.97 -13.55
N GLU A 161 4.65 -2.74 -13.67
CA GLU A 161 5.81 -2.39 -14.49
C GLU A 161 5.42 -2.12 -15.95
N LYS A 162 4.53 -2.96 -16.50
CA LYS A 162 3.98 -2.79 -17.87
C LYS A 162 3.11 -1.55 -18.03
N LYS A 163 2.60 -0.97 -16.92
CA LYS A 163 1.77 0.24 -16.92
C LYS A 163 2.59 1.52 -16.78
N ILE A 164 3.90 1.41 -16.50
CA ILE A 164 4.79 2.58 -16.39
C ILE A 164 4.88 3.28 -17.74
N PRO A 165 4.54 4.58 -17.82
CA PRO A 165 4.67 5.33 -19.06
C PRO A 165 6.12 5.33 -19.58
N LYS A 166 6.29 5.25 -20.90
CA LYS A 166 7.62 5.19 -21.54
C LYS A 166 8.40 6.51 -21.49
N TYR A 167 7.74 7.62 -21.18
CA TYR A 167 8.42 8.90 -21.03
C TYR A 167 9.18 8.96 -19.69
N SER A 168 10.33 9.62 -19.70
CA SER A 168 11.16 9.78 -18.50
C SER A 168 10.59 10.88 -17.61
N ASN A 169 10.12 10.54 -16.41
CA ASN A 169 9.86 11.49 -15.32
C ASN A 169 10.41 10.92 -14.00
N ILE A 170 10.47 11.76 -12.96
CA ILE A 170 11.04 11.38 -11.66
C ILE A 170 10.28 10.22 -11.00
N ASN A 171 8.95 10.20 -11.14
CA ASN A 171 8.09 9.17 -10.56
C ASN A 171 8.29 7.79 -11.21
N ASN A 172 8.46 7.75 -12.53
CA ASN A 172 8.70 6.53 -13.28
C ASN A 172 10.07 5.94 -12.92
N LYS A 173 11.11 6.79 -12.77
CA LYS A 173 12.42 6.35 -12.31
C LYS A 173 12.36 5.79 -10.90
N HIS A 174 11.73 6.50 -9.97
CA HIS A 174 11.55 6.05 -8.60
C HIS A 174 10.76 4.74 -8.52
N MET A 175 9.67 4.62 -9.30
CA MET A 175 8.91 3.37 -9.39
C MET A 175 9.76 2.20 -9.89
N GLN A 176 10.59 2.42 -10.92
CA GLN A 176 11.50 1.39 -11.44
C GLN A 176 12.55 0.98 -10.40
N GLU A 177 13.12 1.93 -9.66
CA GLU A 177 14.04 1.65 -8.55
C GLU A 177 13.36 0.82 -7.45
N LEU A 178 12.15 1.19 -7.03
CA LEU A 178 11.37 0.42 -6.06
C LEU A 178 11.08 -1.00 -6.56
N ILE A 179 10.66 -1.16 -7.81
CA ILE A 179 10.42 -2.47 -8.42
C ILE A 179 11.69 -3.33 -8.41
N ASN A 180 12.84 -2.75 -8.77
CA ASN A 180 14.10 -3.47 -8.77
C ASN A 180 14.50 -3.90 -7.35
N ASN A 181 14.38 -3.01 -6.37
CA ASN A 181 14.66 -3.31 -4.97
C ASN A 181 13.74 -4.43 -4.43
N ILE A 182 12.45 -4.39 -4.75
CA ILE A 182 11.51 -5.43 -4.30
C ILE A 182 11.80 -6.76 -5.01
N LYS A 183 12.09 -6.76 -6.32
CA LYS A 183 12.46 -7.98 -7.06
C LYS A 183 13.70 -8.65 -6.47
N GLN A 184 14.67 -7.87 -5.97
CA GLN A 184 15.84 -8.41 -5.28
C GLN A 184 15.51 -9.14 -3.97
N LEU A 185 14.38 -8.85 -3.32
CA LEU A 185 13.96 -9.55 -2.09
C LEU A 185 13.50 -10.98 -2.32
N PHE A 186 13.18 -11.34 -3.58
CA PHE A 186 12.62 -12.64 -3.96
C PHE A 186 13.61 -13.54 -4.73
N ASN A 187 14.84 -13.07 -4.95
CA ASN A 187 15.95 -13.84 -5.52
C ASN A 187 16.81 -14.41 -4.39
#